data_AF-A0A0J8B2M2-F1
#
_entry.id   AF-A0A0J8B2M2-F1
#
_cell.length_a   1.000
_cell.length_b   1.000
_cell.length_c   1.000
_cell.angle_alpha   90.00
_cell.angle_beta   90.00
_cell.angle_gamma   90.00
#
_symmetry.space_group_name_H-M   'P 1'
#
loop_
_entity.id
_entity.type
_entity.pdbx_description
1 polymer ?
#
loop_
_entity_poly.entity_id
_entity_poly.type
_entity_poly.pdbx_seq_one_letter_code
_entity_poly.pdbx_strand_id
1 'polypeptide(L)'
;AMRAKEKERVAVLRLVMSEFKRIEVDERIDVDDTRALALLDKMVKQRRDSEQQYLAAGRSELAAQEAYEISEIQAWLPAALSAAELETIVTQAIADAGVTEMRDMGKAMALIKPQVQGRADMGESFIDDMLDRLDIVDVVDSRVKLRKTGKNYSACCPFHDEKTPSFTVSPEKQFYYCFGCGASGNALGFVMDYERLSFPEAVESLARLTGLEVPREVQTEAQAKREQEKRSIYTLLEKADEFYQQQLRHHP
;
A
#
# COMPACT_ATOMS: atom_id res chain seq x y z
N ALA A 1 -14.22 -30.13 -17.49
CA ALA A 1 -15.28 -29.14 -17.77
C ALA A 1 -16.23 -29.57 -18.89
N MET A 2 -16.15 -29.08 -20.14
CA MET A 2 -17.19 -29.35 -21.17
C MET A 2 -17.38 -30.84 -21.54
N ARG A 3 -16.28 -31.60 -21.67
CA ARG A 3 -16.35 -33.05 -21.92
C ARG A 3 -16.81 -33.87 -20.70
N ALA A 4 -16.70 -33.29 -19.49
CA ALA A 4 -17.07 -33.93 -18.22
C ALA A 4 -18.45 -33.49 -17.69
N LYS A 5 -19.19 -32.64 -18.43
CA LYS A 5 -20.51 -32.08 -18.04
C LYS A 5 -20.54 -31.28 -16.73
N GLU A 6 -19.41 -30.74 -16.28
CA GLU A 6 -19.31 -29.87 -15.10
C GLU A 6 -19.85 -28.46 -15.44
N LYS A 7 -21.17 -28.28 -15.38
CA LYS A 7 -21.83 -27.04 -15.84
C LYS A 7 -21.37 -25.79 -15.08
N GLU A 8 -21.22 -25.90 -13.76
CA GLU A 8 -20.84 -24.78 -12.88
C GLU A 8 -19.40 -24.34 -13.17
N ARG A 9 -18.47 -25.29 -13.25
CA ARG A 9 -17.08 -25.04 -13.66
C ARG A 9 -16.95 -24.38 -15.04
N VAL A 10 -17.79 -24.76 -16.00
CA VAL A 10 -17.82 -24.11 -17.32
C VAL A 10 -18.29 -22.66 -17.22
N ALA A 11 -19.21 -22.35 -16.31
CA ALA A 11 -19.66 -20.98 -16.08
C ALA A 11 -18.52 -20.11 -15.51
N VAL A 12 -17.79 -20.62 -14.51
CA VAL A 12 -16.61 -19.94 -13.94
C VAL A 12 -15.55 -19.66 -15.01
N LEU A 13 -15.21 -20.67 -15.82
CA LEU A 13 -14.26 -20.51 -16.92
C LEU A 13 -14.66 -19.43 -17.91
N ARG A 14 -15.96 -19.33 -18.24
CA ARG A 14 -16.45 -18.29 -19.15
C ARG A 14 -16.35 -16.90 -18.52
N LEU A 15 -16.67 -16.77 -17.24
CA LEU A 15 -16.53 -15.50 -16.51
C LEU A 15 -15.07 -15.01 -16.51
N VAL A 16 -14.13 -15.90 -16.18
CA VAL A 16 -12.69 -15.60 -16.24
C VAL A 16 -12.25 -15.17 -17.63
N MET A 17 -12.64 -15.93 -18.66
CA MET A 17 -12.29 -15.58 -20.04
C MET A 17 -12.89 -14.25 -20.49
N SER A 18 -14.12 -13.94 -20.06
CA SER A 18 -14.75 -12.64 -20.32
C SER A 18 -14.00 -11.50 -19.65
N GLU A 19 -13.52 -11.70 -18.42
CA GLU A 19 -12.72 -10.71 -17.70
C GLU A 19 -11.40 -10.42 -18.42
N PHE A 20 -10.67 -11.47 -18.82
CA PHE A 20 -9.44 -11.31 -19.60
C PHE A 20 -9.72 -10.59 -20.91
N LYS A 21 -10.79 -10.98 -21.61
CA LYS A 21 -11.13 -10.35 -22.88
C LYS A 21 -11.48 -8.87 -22.74
N ARG A 22 -12.14 -8.50 -21.64
CA ARG A 22 -12.43 -7.09 -21.33
C ARG A 22 -11.13 -6.29 -21.20
N ILE A 23 -10.17 -6.80 -20.43
CA ILE A 23 -8.87 -6.16 -20.23
C ILE A 23 -8.08 -6.05 -21.54
N GLU A 24 -8.04 -7.10 -22.35
CA GLU A 24 -7.39 -7.05 -23.67
C GLU A 24 -7.97 -5.94 -24.56
N VAL A 25 -9.29 -5.75 -24.53
CA VAL A 25 -9.98 -4.75 -25.35
C VAL A 25 -9.78 -3.34 -24.81
N ASP A 26 -9.97 -3.15 -23.50
CA ASP A 26 -9.90 -1.84 -22.85
C ASP A 26 -8.48 -1.27 -22.86
N GLU A 27 -7.49 -2.12 -22.58
CA GLU A 27 -6.08 -1.71 -22.46
C GLU A 27 -5.29 -1.94 -23.74
N ARG A 28 -5.86 -2.63 -24.74
CA ARG A 28 -5.20 -2.99 -26.01
C ARG A 28 -3.89 -3.76 -25.79
N ILE A 29 -3.92 -4.68 -24.84
CA ILE A 29 -2.80 -5.57 -24.51
C ILE A 29 -3.19 -7.02 -24.75
N ASP A 30 -2.18 -7.88 -24.85
CA ASP A 30 -2.37 -9.31 -24.60
C ASP A 30 -2.20 -9.57 -23.10
N VAL A 31 -3.09 -10.36 -22.52
CA VAL A 31 -2.99 -10.74 -21.10
C VAL A 31 -1.95 -11.84 -20.97
N ASP A 32 -0.73 -11.45 -20.53
CA ASP A 32 0.33 -12.39 -20.20
C ASP A 32 0.06 -13.11 -18.86
N ASP A 33 0.88 -14.12 -18.53
CA ASP A 33 0.72 -14.92 -17.30
C ASP A 33 0.74 -14.05 -16.04
N THR A 34 1.58 -13.01 -16.04
CA THR A 34 1.73 -12.05 -14.94
C THR A 34 0.42 -11.27 -14.71
N ARG A 35 -0.19 -10.78 -15.78
CA ARG A 35 -1.46 -10.06 -15.78
C ARG A 35 -2.62 -11.00 -15.47
N ALA A 36 -2.61 -12.21 -16.03
CA ALA A 36 -3.62 -13.23 -15.76
C ALA A 36 -3.70 -13.57 -14.27
N LEU A 37 -2.56 -13.83 -13.62
CA LEU A 37 -2.52 -14.11 -12.18
C LEU A 37 -3.07 -12.94 -11.35
N ALA A 38 -2.71 -11.71 -11.69
CA ALA A 38 -3.22 -10.51 -11.01
C ALA A 38 -4.75 -10.36 -11.18
N LEU A 39 -5.27 -10.65 -12.37
CA LEU A 39 -6.71 -10.60 -12.63
C LEU A 39 -7.47 -11.71 -11.90
N LEU A 40 -6.94 -12.94 -11.87
CA LEU A 40 -7.54 -14.04 -11.11
C LEU A 40 -7.57 -13.74 -9.61
N ASP A 41 -6.50 -13.18 -9.06
CA ASP A 41 -6.43 -12.76 -7.66
C ASP A 41 -7.47 -11.67 -7.35
N LYS A 42 -7.58 -10.66 -8.22
CA LYS A 42 -8.64 -9.63 -8.13
C LYS A 42 -10.04 -10.24 -8.19
N MET A 43 -10.28 -11.20 -9.08
CA MET A 43 -11.57 -11.89 -9.20
C MET A 43 -11.92 -12.69 -7.95
N VAL A 44 -10.95 -13.31 -7.27
CA VAL A 44 -11.17 -14.01 -5.99
C VAL A 44 -11.57 -13.02 -4.90
N LYS A 45 -10.91 -11.85 -4.83
CA LYS A 45 -11.21 -10.81 -3.83
C LYS A 45 -12.63 -10.28 -3.97
N GLN A 46 -13.02 -9.86 -5.16
CA GLN A 46 -14.36 -9.36 -5.44
C GLN A 46 -15.46 -10.36 -5.06
N ARG A 47 -15.19 -11.66 -5.24
CA ARG A 47 -16.10 -12.74 -4.83
C ARG A 47 -16.12 -12.95 -3.33
N ARG A 48 -14.99 -12.87 -2.63
CA ARG A 48 -14.95 -12.93 -1.15
C ARG A 48 -15.75 -11.79 -0.52
N ASP A 49 -15.62 -10.58 -1.07
CA ASP A 49 -16.41 -9.42 -0.62
C ASP A 49 -17.91 -9.66 -0.86
N SER A 50 -18.26 -10.23 -2.02
CA SER A 50 -19.65 -10.57 -2.36
C SER A 50 -20.20 -11.69 -1.47
N GLU A 51 -19.41 -12.73 -1.19
CA GLU A 51 -19.72 -13.82 -0.28
C GLU A 51 -20.05 -13.27 1.12
N GLN A 52 -19.18 -12.43 1.67
CA GLN A 52 -19.39 -11.80 2.98
C GLN A 52 -20.66 -10.96 3.01
N GLN A 53 -20.92 -10.17 1.97
CA GLN A 53 -22.16 -9.40 1.86
C GLN A 53 -23.41 -10.30 1.80
N TYR A 54 -23.35 -11.41 1.07
CA TYR A 54 -24.46 -12.37 1.00
C TYR A 54 -24.68 -13.11 2.32
N LEU A 55 -23.62 -13.48 3.03
CA LEU A 55 -23.71 -14.05 4.37
C LEU A 55 -24.35 -13.06 5.35
N ALA A 56 -23.90 -11.81 5.36
CA ALA A 56 -24.45 -10.74 6.20
C ALA A 56 -25.94 -10.48 5.88
N ALA A 57 -26.35 -10.64 4.62
CA ALA A 57 -27.73 -10.50 4.17
C ALA A 57 -28.57 -11.79 4.31
N GLY A 58 -28.03 -12.86 4.89
CA GLY A 58 -28.72 -14.15 5.07
C GLY A 58 -28.98 -14.93 3.77
N ARG A 59 -28.34 -14.55 2.65
CA ARG A 59 -28.49 -15.18 1.33
C ARG A 59 -27.50 -16.32 1.12
N SER A 60 -27.68 -17.40 1.89
CA SER A 60 -26.73 -18.52 1.97
C SER A 60 -26.49 -19.24 0.63
N GLU A 61 -27.49 -19.33 -0.25
CA GLU A 61 -27.33 -19.96 -1.58
C GLU A 61 -26.38 -19.17 -2.48
N LEU A 62 -26.46 -17.84 -2.45
CA LEU A 62 -25.57 -16.98 -3.23
C LEU A 62 -24.16 -16.96 -2.64
N ALA A 63 -24.04 -16.96 -1.31
CA ALA A 63 -22.75 -17.12 -0.65
C ALA A 63 -22.08 -18.46 -1.02
N ALA A 64 -22.84 -19.56 -1.04
CA ALA A 64 -22.33 -20.86 -1.45
C ALA A 64 -21.90 -20.88 -2.92
N GLN A 65 -22.60 -20.15 -3.80
CA GLN A 65 -22.17 -19.97 -5.18
C GLN A 65 -20.84 -19.22 -5.24
N GLU A 66 -20.69 -18.09 -4.55
CA GLU A 66 -19.42 -17.34 -4.50
C GLU A 66 -18.28 -18.20 -3.97
N ALA A 67 -18.50 -18.95 -2.88
CA ALA A 67 -17.53 -19.87 -2.31
C ALA A 67 -17.07 -20.95 -3.32
N TYR A 68 -18.00 -21.49 -4.10
CA TYR A 68 -17.68 -22.45 -5.17
C TYR A 68 -16.82 -21.78 -6.26
N GLU A 69 -17.22 -20.61 -6.75
CA GLU A 69 -16.46 -19.88 -7.78
C GLU A 69 -15.05 -19.51 -7.29
N ILE A 70 -14.92 -19.07 -6.04
CA ILE A 70 -13.63 -18.83 -5.38
C ILE A 70 -12.77 -20.10 -5.43
N SER A 71 -13.33 -21.26 -5.06
CA SER A 71 -12.56 -22.51 -5.03
C SER A 71 -12.04 -22.93 -6.41
N GLU A 72 -12.83 -22.72 -7.47
CA GLU A 72 -12.44 -23.05 -8.84
C GLU A 72 -11.36 -22.10 -9.37
N ILE A 73 -11.48 -20.79 -9.10
CA ILE A 73 -10.48 -19.81 -9.53
C ILE A 73 -9.18 -19.99 -8.74
N GLN A 74 -9.28 -20.22 -7.43
CA GLN A 74 -8.13 -20.39 -6.54
C GLN A 74 -7.31 -21.65 -6.86
N ALA A 75 -7.92 -22.65 -7.52
CA ALA A 75 -7.20 -23.82 -8.03
C ALA A 75 -6.21 -23.49 -9.17
N TRP A 76 -6.32 -22.32 -9.80
CA TRP A 76 -5.36 -21.84 -10.81
C TRP A 76 -4.35 -20.84 -10.24
N LEU A 77 -4.57 -20.31 -9.05
CA LEU A 77 -3.63 -19.44 -8.37
C LEU A 77 -2.57 -20.29 -7.63
N PRO A 78 -1.30 -19.83 -7.60
CA PRO A 78 -0.29 -20.48 -6.78
C PRO A 78 -0.67 -20.42 -5.29
N ALA A 79 -0.20 -21.41 -4.53
CA ALA A 79 -0.55 -21.54 -3.11
C ALA A 79 -0.24 -20.24 -2.34
N ALA A 80 -1.24 -19.79 -1.58
CA ALA A 80 -1.12 -18.59 -0.77
C ALA A 80 -0.01 -18.75 0.27
N LEU A 81 0.83 -17.72 0.42
CA LEU A 81 1.86 -17.63 1.44
C LEU A 81 1.19 -17.48 2.80
N SER A 82 1.65 -18.26 3.77
CA SER A 82 1.34 -18.02 5.17
C SER A 82 2.00 -16.72 5.67
N ALA A 83 1.50 -16.18 6.78
CA ALA A 83 2.08 -14.98 7.40
C ALA A 83 3.58 -15.16 7.72
N ALA A 84 3.99 -16.36 8.17
CA ALA A 84 5.38 -16.67 8.48
C ALA A 84 6.27 -16.72 7.22
N GLU A 85 5.76 -17.27 6.12
CA GLU A 85 6.49 -17.29 4.84
C GLU A 85 6.61 -15.87 4.26
N LEU A 86 5.56 -15.05 4.38
CA LEU A 86 5.58 -13.66 3.95
C LEU A 86 6.59 -12.84 4.76
N GLU A 87 6.58 -12.97 6.09
CA GLU A 87 7.54 -12.31 6.98
C GLU A 87 8.99 -12.71 6.65
N THR A 88 9.21 -13.98 6.35
CA THR A 88 10.53 -14.49 5.92
C THR A 88 10.97 -13.87 4.60
N ILE A 89 10.09 -13.82 3.60
CA ILE A 89 10.38 -13.21 2.29
C ILE A 89 10.71 -11.72 2.44
N VAL A 90 9.91 -10.98 3.23
CA VAL A 90 10.12 -9.55 3.47
C VAL A 90 11.46 -9.31 4.18
N THR A 91 11.73 -10.06 5.25
CA THR A 91 12.97 -9.92 6.04
C THR A 91 14.20 -10.21 5.20
N GLN A 92 14.14 -11.28 4.40
CA GLN A 92 15.23 -11.66 3.49
C GLN A 92 15.44 -10.60 2.41
N ALA A 93 14.37 -10.10 1.80
CA ALA A 93 14.47 -9.08 0.76
C ALA A 93 15.01 -7.74 1.28
N ILE A 94 14.66 -7.33 2.51
CA ILE A 94 15.22 -6.14 3.17
C ILE A 94 16.72 -6.32 3.39
N ALA A 95 17.14 -7.50 3.87
CA ALA A 95 18.55 -7.81 4.09
C ALA A 95 19.35 -7.85 2.77
N ASP A 96 18.84 -8.55 1.75
CA ASP A 96 19.50 -8.70 0.45
C ASP A 96 19.57 -7.40 -0.34
N ALA A 97 18.55 -6.55 -0.21
CA ALA A 97 18.53 -5.22 -0.83
C ALA A 97 19.41 -4.20 -0.07
N GLY A 98 19.93 -4.56 1.11
CA GLY A 98 20.74 -3.67 1.95
C GLY A 98 19.99 -2.41 2.37
N VAL A 99 18.69 -2.52 2.62
CA VAL A 99 17.82 -1.37 2.95
C VAL A 99 18.22 -0.81 4.31
N THR A 100 18.83 0.37 4.32
CA THR A 100 19.22 1.07 5.56
C THR A 100 18.33 2.28 5.86
N GLU A 101 17.56 2.72 4.87
CA GLU A 101 16.75 3.93 4.92
C GLU A 101 15.59 3.85 3.92
N MET A 102 14.56 4.69 4.11
CA MET A 102 13.30 4.62 3.35
C MET A 102 13.49 4.74 1.83
N ARG A 103 14.50 5.48 1.35
CA ARG A 103 14.81 5.60 -0.08
C ARG A 103 15.20 4.28 -0.74
N ASP A 104 15.66 3.30 0.04
CA ASP A 104 16.05 1.98 -0.47
C ASP A 104 14.85 1.02 -0.59
N MET A 105 13.66 1.39 -0.10
CA MET A 105 12.50 0.51 -0.07
C MET A 105 12.11 -0.02 -1.47
N GLY A 106 12.33 0.77 -2.52
CA GLY A 106 12.11 0.33 -3.91
C GLY A 106 12.95 -0.89 -4.31
N LYS A 107 14.14 -1.06 -3.72
CA LYS A 107 15.02 -2.22 -3.96
C LYS A 107 14.48 -3.48 -3.29
N ALA A 108 14.00 -3.38 -2.04
CA ALA A 108 13.33 -4.50 -1.37
C ALA A 108 12.06 -4.91 -2.12
N MET A 109 11.25 -3.95 -2.55
CA MET A 109 10.04 -4.24 -3.33
C MET A 109 10.35 -4.95 -4.66
N ALA A 110 11.45 -4.62 -5.32
CA ALA A 110 11.89 -5.31 -6.54
C ALA A 110 12.22 -6.80 -6.30
N LEU A 111 12.72 -7.16 -5.11
CA LEU A 111 13.00 -8.55 -4.73
C LEU A 111 11.76 -9.28 -4.19
N ILE A 112 10.86 -8.57 -3.49
CA ILE A 112 9.65 -9.13 -2.90
C ILE A 112 8.62 -9.46 -3.99
N LYS A 113 8.39 -8.51 -4.92
CA LYS A 113 7.27 -8.57 -5.88
C LYS A 113 7.19 -9.89 -6.67
N PRO A 114 8.29 -10.44 -7.23
CA PRO A 114 8.22 -11.73 -7.95
C PRO A 114 7.90 -12.92 -7.05
N GLN A 115 8.26 -12.88 -5.77
CA GLN A 115 8.11 -13.99 -4.83
C GLN A 115 6.70 -14.07 -4.25
N VAL A 116 6.02 -12.92 -4.15
CA VAL A 116 4.71 -12.79 -3.50
C VAL A 116 3.56 -12.60 -4.49
N GLN A 117 3.83 -12.29 -5.75
CA GLN A 117 2.80 -12.05 -6.76
C GLN A 117 1.87 -13.27 -6.93
N GLY A 118 0.56 -13.05 -6.76
CA GLY A 118 -0.48 -14.08 -6.84
C GLY A 118 -0.44 -15.10 -5.69
N ARG A 119 0.40 -14.89 -4.68
CA ARG A 119 0.59 -15.79 -3.53
C ARG A 119 0.40 -15.08 -2.19
N ALA A 120 0.72 -13.80 -2.08
CA ALA A 120 0.31 -13.00 -0.95
C ALA A 120 -0.69 -11.98 -1.42
N ASP A 121 -1.57 -11.59 -0.50
CA ASP A 121 -2.43 -10.45 -0.70
C ASP A 121 -1.58 -9.17 -0.76
N MET A 122 -1.13 -8.83 -1.97
CA MET A 122 -0.78 -7.46 -2.33
C MET A 122 -2.00 -6.79 -2.97
N GLY A 123 -3.20 -7.04 -2.41
CA GLY A 123 -4.38 -6.26 -2.75
C GLY A 123 -4.06 -4.80 -2.61
N GLU A 124 -4.68 -4.00 -3.47
CA GLU A 124 -4.70 -2.54 -3.37
C GLU A 124 -4.94 -2.23 -1.90
N SER A 125 -3.83 -1.91 -1.23
CA SER A 125 -3.86 -1.62 0.18
C SER A 125 -4.72 -0.37 0.30
N PHE A 126 -5.29 -0.11 1.48
CA PHE A 126 -5.92 1.19 1.73
C PHE A 126 -5.04 2.37 1.24
N ILE A 127 -3.73 2.19 1.28
CA ILE A 127 -2.73 3.14 0.78
C ILE A 127 -2.75 3.24 -0.75
N ASP A 128 -2.87 2.14 -1.48
CA ASP A 128 -2.98 2.15 -2.95
C ASP A 128 -4.28 2.82 -3.39
N ASP A 129 -5.42 2.47 -2.78
CA ASP A 129 -6.71 3.14 -3.01
C ASP A 129 -6.66 4.66 -2.73
N MET A 130 -5.92 5.04 -1.69
CA MET A 130 -5.68 6.43 -1.34
C MET A 130 -4.79 7.12 -2.38
N LEU A 131 -3.71 6.48 -2.80
CA LEU A 131 -2.77 7.04 -3.79
C LEU A 131 -3.40 7.19 -5.17
N ASP A 132 -4.26 6.25 -5.58
CA ASP A 132 -4.96 6.31 -6.88
C ASP A 132 -5.98 7.45 -6.96
N ARG A 133 -6.47 7.95 -5.82
CA ARG A 133 -7.38 9.10 -5.74
C ARG A 133 -6.65 10.43 -5.62
N LEU A 134 -5.34 10.44 -5.42
CA LEU A 134 -4.53 11.63 -5.27
C LEU A 134 -3.86 12.00 -6.58
N ASP A 135 -3.74 13.31 -6.84
CA ASP A 135 -2.76 13.82 -7.78
C ASP A 135 -1.57 14.38 -6.99
N ILE A 136 -0.39 13.79 -7.20
CA ILE A 136 0.86 14.25 -6.59
C ILE A 136 1.13 15.74 -6.89
N VAL A 137 0.69 16.25 -8.05
CA VAL A 137 0.86 17.66 -8.39
C VAL A 137 0.10 18.53 -7.41
N ASP A 138 -1.14 18.17 -7.08
CA ASP A 138 -1.98 18.92 -6.16
C ASP A 138 -1.44 18.83 -4.73
N VAL A 139 -1.01 17.62 -4.31
CA VAL A 139 -0.41 17.39 -2.98
C VAL A 139 0.85 18.23 -2.79
N VAL A 140 1.69 18.32 -3.82
CA VAL A 140 2.93 19.09 -3.75
C VAL A 140 2.67 20.59 -3.92
N ASP A 141 1.83 21.02 -4.88
CA ASP A 141 1.61 22.46 -5.16
C ASP A 141 0.95 23.21 -3.99
N SER A 142 0.20 22.48 -3.16
CA SER A 142 -0.36 23.04 -1.93
C SER A 142 0.70 23.45 -0.90
N ARG A 143 1.94 22.93 -1.03
CA ARG A 143 3.07 23.13 -0.10
C ARG A 143 4.25 23.84 -0.74
N VAL A 144 4.57 23.52 -2.00
CA VAL A 144 5.69 24.06 -2.76
C VAL A 144 5.16 24.53 -4.11
N LYS A 145 5.29 25.82 -4.40
CA LYS A 145 4.75 26.38 -5.64
C LYS A 145 5.44 25.80 -6.87
N LEU A 146 4.69 25.05 -7.66
CA LEU A 146 5.16 24.37 -8.85
C LEU A 146 5.01 25.25 -10.10
N ARG A 147 5.99 25.18 -11.00
CA ARG A 147 5.94 25.79 -12.33
C ARG A 147 5.93 24.71 -13.40
N LYS A 148 4.95 24.76 -14.30
CA LYS A 148 4.86 23.81 -15.42
C LYS A 148 6.07 23.95 -16.36
N THR A 149 6.73 22.84 -16.65
CA THR A 149 7.90 22.73 -17.51
C THR A 149 7.74 21.52 -18.43
N GLY A 150 7.24 21.77 -19.64
CA GLY A 150 6.91 20.70 -20.60
C GLY A 150 5.76 19.82 -20.09
N LYS A 151 6.02 18.51 -19.98
CA LYS A 151 5.06 17.52 -19.44
C LYS A 151 5.09 17.43 -17.90
N ASN A 152 6.11 17.99 -17.26
CA ASN A 152 6.33 17.90 -15.82
C ASN A 152 6.16 19.27 -15.16
N TYR A 153 6.34 19.31 -13.85
CA TYR A 153 6.36 20.51 -13.03
C TYR A 153 7.70 20.62 -12.32
N SER A 154 8.18 21.83 -12.08
CA SER A 154 9.45 22.07 -11.39
C SER A 154 9.36 23.15 -10.32
N ALA A 155 10.21 23.04 -9.30
CA ALA A 155 10.38 24.03 -8.24
C ALA A 155 11.80 23.96 -7.64
N CYS A 156 12.14 24.88 -6.75
CA CYS A 156 13.26 24.68 -5.83
C CYS A 156 12.90 23.57 -4.83
N CYS A 157 13.86 22.71 -4.53
CA CYS A 157 13.68 21.60 -3.63
C CYS A 157 13.39 22.07 -2.20
N PRO A 158 12.39 21.50 -1.52
CA PRO A 158 12.13 21.80 -0.10
C PRO A 158 13.06 21.04 0.86
N PHE A 159 13.83 20.07 0.37
CA PHE A 159 14.63 19.15 1.19
C PHE A 159 16.11 19.54 1.28
N HIS A 160 16.55 20.52 0.49
CA HIS A 160 17.89 21.10 0.58
C HIS A 160 17.87 22.54 0.08
N ASP A 161 18.87 23.33 0.48
CA ASP A 161 18.94 24.74 0.09
C ASP A 161 19.57 24.89 -1.30
N GLU A 162 18.80 25.44 -2.24
CA GLU A 162 19.25 25.70 -3.61
C GLU A 162 18.61 26.97 -4.19
N LYS A 163 19.31 27.60 -5.14
CA LYS A 163 18.82 28.80 -5.84
C LYS A 163 18.24 28.51 -7.22
N THR A 164 18.58 27.34 -7.79
CA THR A 164 18.13 26.90 -9.11
C THR A 164 17.18 25.73 -8.93
N PRO A 165 16.04 25.68 -9.64
CA PRO A 165 15.06 24.61 -9.45
C PRO A 165 15.61 23.27 -9.92
N SER A 166 15.77 22.30 -9.01
CA SER A 166 16.13 20.92 -9.34
C SER A 166 15.05 19.90 -8.97
N PHE A 167 13.98 20.33 -8.31
CA PHE A 167 12.86 19.49 -7.93
C PHE A 167 11.87 19.35 -9.10
N THR A 168 11.55 18.12 -9.49
CA THR A 168 10.64 17.82 -10.61
C THR A 168 9.53 16.89 -10.16
N VAL A 169 8.29 17.19 -10.54
CA VAL A 169 7.09 16.36 -10.29
C VAL A 169 6.52 15.93 -11.64
N SER A 170 6.28 14.62 -11.79
CA SER A 170 5.70 14.02 -12.98
C SER A 170 4.26 13.60 -12.71
N PRO A 171 3.26 14.24 -13.35
CA PRO A 171 1.85 13.86 -13.19
C PRO A 171 1.57 12.47 -13.78
N GLU A 172 2.22 12.13 -14.90
CA GLU A 172 2.06 10.83 -15.57
C GLU A 172 2.59 9.67 -14.72
N LYS A 173 3.69 9.89 -14.01
CA LYS A 173 4.31 8.86 -13.16
C LYS A 173 3.86 8.90 -11.69
N GLN A 174 3.06 9.90 -11.31
CA GLN A 174 2.69 10.18 -9.92
C GLN A 174 3.90 10.15 -8.97
N PHE A 175 5.00 10.80 -9.38
CA PHE A 175 6.30 10.70 -8.73
C PHE A 175 7.08 12.03 -8.77
N TYR A 176 7.87 12.30 -7.71
CA TYR A 176 8.79 13.43 -7.64
C TYR A 176 10.25 12.98 -7.58
N TYR A 177 11.15 13.81 -8.12
CA TYR A 177 12.60 13.61 -8.01
C TYR A 177 13.33 14.95 -7.96
N CYS A 178 14.31 15.06 -7.06
CA CYS A 178 15.22 16.19 -6.97
C CYS A 178 16.59 15.83 -7.55
N PHE A 179 17.01 16.52 -8.62
CA PHE A 179 18.31 16.30 -9.24
C PHE A 179 19.50 16.86 -8.42
N GLY A 180 19.24 17.74 -7.45
CA GLY A 180 20.28 18.29 -6.56
C GLY A 180 20.65 17.36 -5.42
N CYS A 181 19.68 16.92 -4.62
CA CYS A 181 19.92 16.11 -3.43
C CYS A 181 19.53 14.62 -3.57
N GLY A 182 18.87 14.22 -4.66
CA GLY A 182 18.42 12.85 -4.89
C GLY A 182 17.14 12.47 -4.15
N ALA A 183 16.49 13.39 -3.42
CA ALA A 183 15.20 13.14 -2.79
C ALA A 183 14.17 12.72 -3.84
N SER A 184 13.40 11.67 -3.56
CA SER A 184 12.47 11.09 -4.52
C SER A 184 11.38 10.30 -3.84
N GLY A 185 10.19 10.23 -4.44
CA GLY A 185 9.08 9.47 -3.87
C GLY A 185 7.74 9.75 -4.53
N ASN A 186 6.69 9.19 -3.94
CA ASN A 186 5.29 9.46 -4.27
C ASN A 186 4.69 10.53 -3.33
N ALA A 187 3.39 10.79 -3.45
CA ALA A 187 2.68 11.75 -2.62
C ALA A 187 2.79 11.47 -1.11
N LEU A 188 2.72 10.20 -0.70
CA LEU A 188 2.87 9.80 0.70
C LEU A 188 4.27 10.09 1.23
N GLY A 189 5.31 9.65 0.52
CA GLY A 189 6.70 9.92 0.90
C GLY A 189 6.99 11.43 0.98
N PHE A 190 6.46 12.21 0.03
CA PHE A 190 6.58 13.66 0.07
C PHE A 190 6.00 14.28 1.35
N VAL A 191 4.76 13.91 1.71
CA VAL A 191 4.10 14.44 2.92
C VAL A 191 4.86 14.03 4.18
N MET A 192 5.31 12.78 4.26
CA MET A 192 6.12 12.30 5.38
C MET A 192 7.39 13.13 5.56
N ASP A 193 8.17 13.30 4.49
CA ASP A 193 9.46 14.00 4.56
C ASP A 193 9.28 15.51 4.77
N TYR A 194 8.29 16.11 4.10
CA TYR A 194 8.05 17.55 4.13
C TYR A 194 7.45 18.02 5.46
N GLU A 195 6.47 17.29 5.98
CA GLU A 195 5.79 17.62 7.24
C GLU A 195 6.40 16.94 8.46
N ARG A 196 7.40 16.06 8.26
CA ARG A 196 8.02 15.23 9.30
C ARG A 196 7.00 14.38 10.05
N LEU A 197 6.01 13.88 9.31
CA LEU A 197 4.96 13.02 9.84
C LEU A 197 5.43 11.57 9.88
N SER A 198 4.99 10.85 10.91
CA SER A 198 5.07 9.40 10.91
C SER A 198 4.16 8.82 9.82
N PHE A 199 4.41 7.58 9.42
CA PHE A 199 3.63 6.90 8.39
C PHE A 199 2.11 6.91 8.68
N PRO A 200 1.61 6.55 9.89
CA PRO A 200 0.18 6.61 10.18
C PRO A 200 -0.40 8.02 10.08
N GLU A 201 0.32 9.03 10.55
CA GLU A 201 -0.14 10.43 10.50
C GLU A 201 -0.20 10.96 9.07
N ALA A 202 0.77 10.58 8.22
CA ALA A 202 0.78 10.95 6.81
C ALA A 202 -0.36 10.27 6.04
N VAL A 203 -0.63 9.00 6.33
CA VAL A 203 -1.79 8.27 5.79
C VAL A 203 -3.10 8.93 6.23
N GLU A 204 -3.27 9.28 7.51
CA GLU A 204 -4.46 10.00 7.99
C GLU A 204 -4.60 11.41 7.36
N SER A 205 -3.49 12.13 7.15
CA SER A 205 -3.47 13.43 6.50
C SER A 205 -3.96 13.33 5.05
N LEU A 206 -3.42 12.38 4.29
CA LEU A 206 -3.79 12.16 2.89
C LEU A 206 -5.20 11.57 2.73
N ALA A 207 -5.60 10.64 3.60
CA ALA A 207 -6.93 10.05 3.59
C ALA A 207 -8.04 11.10 3.81
N ARG A 208 -7.77 12.11 4.65
CA ARG A 208 -8.68 13.25 4.82
C ARG A 208 -8.88 14.07 3.55
N LEU A 209 -7.84 14.17 2.70
CA LEU A 209 -7.95 14.87 1.42
C LEU A 209 -8.80 14.08 0.41
N THR A 210 -8.76 12.74 0.47
CA THR A 210 -9.51 11.85 -0.43
C THR A 210 -10.87 11.44 0.10
N GLY A 211 -11.25 11.88 1.31
CA GLY A 211 -12.49 11.47 1.98
C GLY A 211 -12.56 9.98 2.33
N LEU A 212 -11.40 9.34 2.50
CA LEU A 212 -11.29 7.93 2.88
C LEU A 212 -11.21 7.79 4.40
N GLU A 213 -11.95 6.83 4.96
CA GLU A 213 -11.79 6.44 6.37
C GLU A 213 -10.64 5.44 6.48
N VAL A 214 -9.61 5.78 7.25
CA VAL A 214 -8.47 4.88 7.49
C VAL A 214 -8.93 3.69 8.32
N PRO A 215 -8.80 2.44 7.83
CA PRO A 215 -9.09 1.24 8.61
C PRO A 215 -8.19 1.22 9.84
N ARG A 216 -8.78 1.30 11.03
CA ARG A 216 -8.07 1.16 12.29
C ARG A 216 -8.15 -0.31 12.69
N GLU A 217 -7.00 -0.96 12.84
CA GLU A 217 -6.97 -2.27 13.50
C GLU A 217 -7.59 -2.11 14.89
N VAL A 218 -8.56 -2.97 15.20
CA VAL A 218 -9.16 -3.03 16.54
C VAL A 218 -8.06 -3.49 17.49
N GLN A 219 -7.45 -2.55 18.21
CA GLN A 219 -6.43 -2.89 19.22
C GLN A 219 -7.06 -3.87 20.21
N THR A 220 -6.44 -5.04 20.34
CA THR A 220 -6.81 -5.97 21.40
C THR A 220 -6.58 -5.29 22.76
N GLU A 221 -7.40 -5.59 23.78
CA GLU A 221 -7.23 -5.01 25.13
C GLU A 221 -5.79 -5.18 25.66
N ALA A 222 -5.11 -6.27 25.26
CA ALA A 222 -3.71 -6.53 25.59
C ALA A 222 -2.72 -5.54 24.94
N GLN A 223 -2.97 -5.12 23.69
CA GLN A 223 -2.14 -4.12 23.00
C GLN A 223 -2.38 -2.72 23.56
N ALA A 224 -3.65 -2.34 23.79
CA ALA A 224 -4.00 -1.05 24.39
C ALA A 224 -3.39 -0.90 25.80
N LYS A 225 -3.39 -1.97 26.59
CA LYS A 225 -2.78 -1.99 27.93
C LYS A 225 -1.26 -1.84 27.88
N ARG A 226 -0.58 -2.49 26.92
CA ARG A 226 0.87 -2.32 26.69
C ARG A 226 1.25 -0.91 26.24
N GLU A 227 0.45 -0.29 25.37
CA GLU A 227 0.63 1.10 24.92
C GLU A 227 0.50 2.08 26.10
N GLN A 228 -0.49 1.86 26.96
CA GLN A 228 -0.74 2.65 28.15
C GLN A 228 0.38 2.52 29.19
N GLU A 229 0.87 1.29 29.42
CA GLU A 229 2.03 1.02 30.27
C GLU A 229 3.29 1.71 29.73
N LYS A 230 3.55 1.64 28.41
CA LYS A 230 4.66 2.35 27.78
C LYS A 230 4.56 3.86 27.97
N ARG A 231 3.40 4.46 27.73
CA ARG A 231 3.18 5.91 27.98
C ARG A 231 3.48 6.28 29.43
N SER A 232 3.01 5.47 30.38
CA SER A 232 3.29 5.69 31.81
C SER A 232 4.79 5.66 32.12
N ILE A 233 5.55 4.77 31.48
CA ILE A 233 7.01 4.67 31.68
C ILE A 233 7.71 5.91 31.12
N TYR A 234 7.36 6.37 29.92
CA TYR A 234 7.95 7.57 29.34
C TYR A 234 7.67 8.82 30.18
N THR A 235 6.46 8.98 30.70
CA THR A 235 6.14 10.10 31.61
C THR A 235 6.95 10.07 32.91
N LEU A 236 7.25 8.87 33.44
CA LEU A 236 8.12 8.71 34.61
C LEU A 236 9.57 9.07 34.30
N LEU A 237 10.08 8.67 33.13
CA LEU A 237 11.43 9.03 32.67
C LEU A 237 11.57 10.53 32.45
N GLU A 238 10.56 11.19 31.90
CA GLU A 238 10.54 12.63 31.66
C GLU A 238 10.59 13.40 33.00
N LYS A 239 9.82 12.98 34.00
CA LYS A 239 9.91 13.54 35.37
C LYS A 239 11.26 13.31 36.02
N ALA A 240 11.88 12.15 35.79
CA ALA A 240 13.20 11.84 36.31
C ALA A 240 14.26 12.75 35.67
N ASP A 241 14.19 12.95 34.35
CA ASP A 241 15.08 13.86 33.62
C ASP A 241 14.93 15.30 34.13
N GLU A 242 13.71 15.81 34.27
CA GLU A 242 13.45 17.15 34.84
C GLU A 242 14.04 17.29 36.26
N PHE A 243 13.87 16.28 37.11
CA PHE A 243 14.42 16.27 38.45
C PHE A 243 15.96 16.33 38.43
N TYR A 244 16.61 15.50 37.62
CA TYR A 244 18.08 15.50 37.54
C TYR A 244 18.63 16.78 36.91
N GLN A 245 17.96 17.35 35.91
CA GLN A 245 18.32 18.65 35.34
C GLN A 245 18.22 19.77 36.39
N GLN A 246 17.20 19.75 37.25
CA GLN A 246 17.08 20.73 38.35
C GLN A 246 18.17 20.54 39.41
N GLN A 247 18.48 19.29 39.79
CA GLN A 247 19.53 18.99 40.76
C GLN A 247 20.92 19.43 40.25
N LEU A 248 21.23 19.18 38.98
CA LEU A 248 22.49 19.62 38.35
C LEU A 248 22.63 21.15 38.26
N ARG A 249 21.51 21.89 38.25
CA ARG A 249 21.52 23.37 38.28
C ARG A 249 21.66 23.94 39.69
N HIS A 250 21.36 23.17 40.73
CA HIS A 250 21.37 23.62 42.11
C HIS A 250 22.52 23.04 42.95
N HIS A 251 23.21 22.02 42.44
CA HIS A 251 24.46 21.51 43.00
C HIS A 251 25.56 21.53 41.92
N PRO A 252 26.47 22.54 41.91
CA PRO A 252 27.65 22.55 41.06
C PRO A 252 28.68 21.50 41.47
#